data_AF-A0A3D1PJR9-F1
#
_entry.id   AF-A0A3D1PJR9-F1
#
_cell.length_a   1.000
_cell.length_b   1.000
_cell.length_c   1.000
_cell.angle_alpha   90.00
_cell.angle_beta   90.00
_cell.angle_gamma   90.00
#
_symmetry.space_group_name_H-M   'P 1'
#
loop_
_entity.id
_entity.type
_entity.pdbx_description
1 polymer ?
#
loop_
_entity_poly.entity_id
_entity_poly.type
_entity_poly.pdbx_seq_one_letter_code
_entity_poly.pdbx_strand_id
1 'polypeptide(L)'
;MSYTIMNNIDYKVGIYIRLSREDEEKEKYQESESIGNQRTLLMQYIKENKLNFISEYVDDGVSGTSFDRPAFNRMIADIETR
;
A
#
# COMPACT_ATOMS: atom_id res chain seq x y z
N MET A 1 9.73 -31.79 17.81
CA MET A 1 9.30 -30.75 16.85
C MET A 1 9.15 -29.46 17.63
N SER A 2 10.14 -28.57 17.60
CA SER A 2 10.10 -27.27 18.27
C SER A 2 9.39 -26.30 17.33
N TYR A 3 8.21 -25.80 17.71
CA TYR A 3 7.59 -24.68 17.02
C TYR A 3 8.27 -23.40 17.50
N THR A 4 9.05 -22.77 16.63
CA THR A 4 9.52 -21.41 16.87
C THR A 4 8.31 -20.50 16.79
N ILE A 5 7.97 -19.82 17.89
CA ILE A 5 6.97 -18.76 17.86
C ILE A 5 7.56 -17.62 17.04
N MET A 6 7.06 -17.42 15.82
CA MET A 6 7.43 -16.27 15.00
C MET A 6 6.93 -14.99 15.68
N ASN A 7 7.82 -14.00 15.80
CA ASN A 7 7.44 -12.68 16.26
C ASN A 7 6.81 -11.91 15.10
N ASN A 8 5.92 -10.96 15.39
CA ASN A 8 5.30 -10.17 14.33
C ASN A 8 6.34 -9.39 13.49
N ILE A 9 7.52 -9.11 14.04
CA ILE A 9 8.61 -8.43 13.33
C ILE A 9 9.26 -9.29 12.23
N ASP A 10 9.04 -10.60 12.26
CA ASP A 10 9.53 -11.51 11.22
C ASP A 10 8.72 -11.38 9.92
N TYR A 11 7.49 -10.84 9.99
CA TYR A 11 6.65 -10.60 8.82
C TYR A 11 7.02 -9.30 8.13
N LYS A 12 7.61 -9.45 6.94
CA LYS A 12 7.86 -8.38 5.98
C LYS A 12 6.54 -7.95 5.32
N VAL A 13 6.22 -6.66 5.39
CA VAL A 13 4.95 -6.11 4.91
C VAL A 13 5.19 -4.95 3.95
N GLY A 14 4.53 -5.00 2.79
CA GLY A 14 4.38 -3.85 1.89
C GLY A 14 2.95 -3.34 1.90
N ILE A 15 2.75 -2.04 1.68
CA ILE A 15 1.40 -1.45 1.60
C ILE A 15 1.13 -0.98 0.17
N TYR A 16 -0.08 -1.21 -0.31
CA TYR A 16 -0.56 -0.73 -1.60
C TYR A 16 -1.74 0.22 -1.38
N ILE A 17 -1.65 1.41 -1.97
CA ILE A 17 -2.67 2.46 -1.89
C ILE A 17 -3.07 2.82 -3.30
N ARG A 18 -4.37 2.91 -3.56
CA ARG A 18 -4.89 3.33 -4.86
C ARG A 18 -5.99 4.36 -4.66
N LEU A 19 -5.92 5.43 -5.44
CA LEU A 19 -7.02 6.36 -5.56
C LEU A 19 -7.61 6.29 -6.97
N SER A 20 -8.92 6.07 -7.05
CA SER A 20 -9.66 6.15 -8.32
C SER A 20 -9.96 7.60 -8.65
N ARG A 21 -9.86 7.92 -9.95
CA ARG A 21 -10.26 9.21 -10.51
C ARG A 21 -11.74 9.17 -10.89
N GLU A 22 -12.56 9.95 -10.22
CA GLU A 22 -13.96 10.25 -10.53
C GLU A 22 -14.15 11.78 -10.65
N ASP A 23 -14.13 12.27 -11.89
CA ASP A 23 -14.33 13.67 -12.34
C ASP A 23 -13.29 14.74 -11.91
N GLU A 24 -12.60 15.29 -12.92
CA GLU A 24 -11.37 16.10 -12.80
C GLU A 24 -11.52 17.44 -12.01
N GLU A 25 -12.74 17.96 -11.81
CA GLU A 25 -12.96 19.30 -11.27
C GLU A 25 -12.99 19.39 -9.74
N LYS A 26 -13.29 18.30 -9.01
CA LYS A 26 -13.38 18.30 -7.53
C LYS A 26 -12.17 17.67 -6.83
N GLU A 27 -11.28 17.03 -7.58
CA GLU A 27 -10.38 16.00 -7.04
C GLU A 27 -9.02 16.51 -6.56
N LYS A 28 -8.43 17.54 -7.18
CA LYS A 28 -7.03 17.94 -6.91
C LYS A 28 -6.66 18.18 -5.44
N TYR A 29 -7.59 18.65 -4.61
CA TYR A 29 -7.36 18.88 -3.17
C TYR A 29 -7.81 17.70 -2.30
N GLN A 30 -8.76 16.87 -2.77
CA GLN A 30 -9.24 15.69 -2.04
C GLN A 30 -8.34 14.47 -2.25
N GLU A 31 -7.63 14.40 -3.38
CA GLU A 31 -6.77 13.26 -3.73
C GLU A 31 -5.62 13.08 -2.74
N SER A 32 -4.88 14.16 -2.47
CA SER A 32 -3.76 14.14 -1.52
C SER A 32 -4.21 13.82 -0.08
N GLU A 33 -5.39 14.29 0.32
CA GLU A 33 -5.96 13.99 1.64
C GLU A 33 -6.36 12.50 1.75
N SER A 34 -6.96 11.93 0.70
CA SER A 34 -7.37 10.52 0.69
C SER A 34 -6.18 9.56 0.75
N ILE A 35 -5.14 9.78 -0.06
CA ILE A 35 -3.90 8.99 -0.02
C ILE A 35 -3.21 9.12 1.35
N GLY A 36 -3.12 10.34 1.87
CA GLY A 36 -2.52 10.61 3.19
C GLY A 36 -3.24 9.89 4.33
N ASN A 37 -4.58 9.90 4.32
CA ASN A 37 -5.41 9.21 5.30
C ASN A 37 -5.25 7.69 5.22
N GLN A 38 -5.27 7.11 4.01
CA GLN A 38 -5.05 5.68 3.81
C GLN A 38 -3.65 5.24 4.27
N ARG A 39 -2.61 6.00 3.92
CA ARG A 39 -1.24 5.77 4.40
C ARG A 39 -1.18 5.77 5.92
N THR A 40 -1.78 6.76 6.55
CA THR A 40 -1.77 6.91 8.01
C THR A 40 -2.42 5.70 8.69
N LEU A 41 -3.59 5.28 8.21
CA LEU A 41 -4.30 4.11 8.72
C LEU A 41 -3.47 2.82 8.60
N LEU A 42 -2.87 2.57 7.43
CA LEU A 42 -2.07 1.38 7.17
C LEU A 42 -0.78 1.37 8.01
N MET A 43 -0.10 2.51 8.11
CA MET A 43 1.12 2.64 8.92
C MET A 43 0.83 2.49 10.41
N GLN A 44 -0.31 3.00 10.89
CA GLN A 44 -0.75 2.81 12.27
C GLN A 44 -0.97 1.32 12.56
N TYR A 45 -1.68 0.61 11.68
CA TYR A 45 -1.91 -0.84 11.83
C TYR A 45 -0.59 -1.62 11.88
N ILE A 46 0.36 -1.32 10.99
CA ILE A 46 1.69 -1.96 10.98
C ILE A 46 2.41 -1.73 12.30
N LYS A 47 2.39 -0.50 12.81
CA LYS A 47 3.06 -0.12 14.05
C LYS A 47 2.44 -0.82 15.26
N GLU A 48 1.12 -0.82 15.36
CA GLU A 48 0.38 -1.46 16.47
C GLU A 48 0.64 -2.98 16.50
N ASN A 49 0.74 -3.60 15.33
CA ASN A 49 0.99 -5.03 15.20
C ASN A 49 2.49 -5.39 15.19
N LYS A 50 3.41 -4.43 15.32
CA LYS A 50 4.87 -4.66 15.30
C LYS A 50 5.34 -5.41 14.05
N LEU A 51 4.75 -5.10 12.90
CA LEU A 51 5.10 -5.68 11.60
C LEU A 51 6.33 -4.97 11.01
N ASN A 52 7.11 -5.67 10.19
CA ASN A 52 8.29 -5.10 9.54
C ASN A 52 7.92 -4.47 8.19
N PHE A 53 7.77 -3.14 8.16
CA PHE A 53 7.46 -2.41 6.94
C PHE A 53 8.64 -2.37 5.96
N ILE A 54 8.38 -2.73 4.71
CA ILE A 54 9.41 -2.85 3.66
C ILE A 54 9.24 -1.82 2.54
N SER A 55 8.01 -1.55 2.10
CA SER A 55 7.79 -0.71 0.93
C SER A 55 6.34 -0.21 0.85
N GLU A 56 6.18 0.94 0.21
CA GLU A 56 4.89 1.54 -0.15
C GLU A 56 4.75 1.61 -1.67
N TYR A 57 3.54 1.31 -2.16
CA TYR A 57 3.17 1.33 -3.58
C TYR A 57 1.91 2.18 -3.71
N VAL A 58 1.97 3.27 -4.48
CA VAL A 58 0.85 4.22 -4.63
C VAL A 58 0.51 4.39 -6.09
N ASP A 59 -0.73 4.07 -6.45
CA ASP A 59 -1.33 4.42 -7.74
C ASP A 59 -2.29 5.60 -7.55
N ASP A 60 -1.88 6.77 -8.03
CA ASP A 60 -2.66 8.01 -7.95
C ASP A 60 -3.37 8.29 -9.30
N GLY A 61 -4.66 8.64 -9.24
CA GLY A 61 -5.46 8.94 -10.44
C GLY A 61 -5.72 7.74 -11.37
N VAL A 62 -5.53 6.50 -10.90
CA VAL A 62 -5.75 5.31 -11.74
C VAL A 62 -7.21 4.87 -11.68
N SER A 63 -7.91 5.07 -12.80
CA SER A 63 -9.30 4.61 -12.96
C SER A 63 -9.44 3.12 -12.61
N GLY A 64 -10.55 2.77 -11.94
CA GLY A 64 -10.85 1.39 -11.57
C GLY A 64 -10.97 0.43 -12.76
N THR A 65 -11.19 0.96 -13.97
CA THR A 65 -11.27 0.21 -15.23
C THR A 65 -9.92 0.07 -15.95
N SER A 66 -8.88 0.79 -15.50
CA SER A 66 -7.53 0.65 -16.05
C SER A 66 -6.80 -0.52 -15.42
N PHE A 67 -6.18 -1.32 -16.29
CA PHE A 67 -5.21 -2.35 -15.91
C PHE A 67 -3.79 -1.79 -15.82
N ASP A 68 -3.56 -0.54 -16.27
CA ASP A 68 -2.28 0.13 -16.11
C ASP A 68 -2.15 0.67 -14.69
N ARG A 69 -1.49 -0.14 -13.85
CA ARG A 69 -1.30 0.07 -12.41
C ARG A 69 0.19 -0.01 -12.11
N PRO A 70 0.96 1.05 -12.38
CA PRO A 70 2.41 1.00 -12.34
C PRO A 70 2.96 0.63 -10.95
N ALA A 71 2.36 1.13 -9.86
CA ALA A 71 2.81 0.80 -8.52
C ALA A 71 2.42 -0.63 -8.12
N PHE A 72 1.26 -1.11 -8.55
CA PHE A 72 0.90 -2.53 -8.39
C PHE A 72 1.87 -3.44 -9.15
N ASN A 73 2.18 -3.12 -10.40
CA ASN A 73 3.13 -3.91 -11.20
C ASN A 73 4.53 -3.91 -10.57
N ARG A 74 4.98 -2.77 -10.02
CA ARG A 74 6.22 -2.69 -9.24
C ARG A 74 6.17 -3.59 -8.00
N MET A 75 5.04 -3.60 -7.28
CA MET A 75 4.86 -4.49 -6.12
C MET A 75 5.00 -5.96 -6.50
N ILE A 76 4.39 -6.39 -7.61
CA ILE A 76 4.51 -7.77 -8.09
C ILE A 76 5.97 -8.08 -8.46
N ALA A 77 6.65 -7.20 -9.19
CA ALA A 77 8.06 -7.40 -9.53
C ALA A 77 8.97 -7.49 -8.28
N ASP A 78 8.72 -6.68 -7.26
CA ASP A 78 9.46 -6.72 -5.99
C ASP A 78 9.20 -8.01 -5.19
N ILE A 79 8.02 -8.63 -5.36
CA ILE A 79 7.69 -9.94 -4.78
C ILE A 79 8.40 -11.06 -5.53
N GLU A 80 8.43 -11.01 -6.86
CA GLU A 80 9.04 -12.06 -7.71
C GLU A 80 10.57 -12.09 -7.65
N THR A 81 11.20 -10.96 -7.30
CA THR A 81 12.67 -10.80 -7.27
C THR A 81 13.30 -11.06 -5.90
N ARG A 82 12.53 -11.55 -4.92
CA ARG A 82 12.95 -11.77 -3.53
C ARG A 82 12.79 -13.21 -3.07
#